data_AF-W4RHJ1-F1
#
_entry.id   AF-W4RHJ1-F1
#
_cell.length_a   1.000
_cell.length_b   1.000
_cell.length_c   1.000
_cell.angle_alpha   90.00
_cell.angle_beta   90.00
_cell.angle_gamma   90.00
#
_symmetry.space_group_name_H-M   'P 1'
#
loop_
_entity.id
_entity.type
_entity.pdbx_description
1 polymer ?
#
loop_
_entity_poly.entity_id
_entity_poly.type
_entity_poly.pdbx_seq_one_letter_code
_entity_poly.pdbx_strand_id
1 'polypeptide(L)'
;MEGSESHEECLLREGIEEMGNLLEIGEWIGKAQRYFYSEKDSEYYLGAGHFYFAEIAGDAGDPVEADHQLRWVEPGAAVKMLFHEHQSWALQKALCLFGENEEI
;
A
#
# COMPACT_ATOMS: atom_id res chain seq x y z
N MET A 1 -3.29 3.49 10.21
CA MET A 1 -3.79 2.85 11.45
C MET A 1 -4.16 3.91 12.44
N GLU A 2 -5.45 4.12 12.59
CA GLU A 2 -6.06 5.07 13.51
C GLU A 2 -6.73 4.33 14.68
N GLY A 3 -6.48 4.80 15.90
CA GLY A 3 -7.08 4.22 17.10
C GLY A 3 -6.77 2.73 17.29
N SER A 4 -7.81 1.91 17.28
CA SER A 4 -7.74 0.46 17.51
C SER A 4 -8.17 -0.37 16.29
N GLU A 5 -8.14 0.21 15.10
CA GLU A 5 -8.53 -0.51 13.89
C GLU A 5 -7.57 -1.68 13.58
N SER A 6 -8.13 -2.72 12.99
CA SER A 6 -7.37 -3.80 12.35
C SER A 6 -6.74 -3.32 11.04
N HIS A 7 -5.81 -4.11 10.47
CA HIS A 7 -5.21 -3.78 9.17
C HIS A 7 -6.27 -3.73 8.06
N GLU A 8 -7.25 -4.63 8.11
CA GLU A 8 -8.32 -4.69 7.11
C GLU A 8 -9.22 -3.46 7.19
N GLU A 9 -9.67 -3.08 8.39
CA GLU A 9 -10.45 -1.85 8.60
C GLU A 9 -9.68 -0.61 8.12
N CYS A 10 -8.38 -0.53 8.43
CA CYS A 10 -7.51 0.53 7.93
C CYS A 10 -7.51 0.58 6.40
N LEU A 11 -7.22 -0.53 5.72
CA LEU A 11 -7.12 -0.57 4.26
C LEU A 11 -8.45 -0.20 3.58
N LEU A 12 -9.58 -0.67 4.13
CA LEU A 12 -10.91 -0.35 3.61
C LEU A 12 -11.24 1.14 3.76
N ARG A 13 -10.89 1.74 4.90
CA ARG A 13 -11.07 3.18 5.14
C ARG A 13 -10.19 4.01 4.19
N GLU A 14 -8.89 3.73 4.15
CA GLU A 14 -7.93 4.45 3.29
C GLU A 14 -8.29 4.31 1.80
N GLY A 15 -8.79 3.16 1.36
CA GLY A 15 -9.27 2.98 -0.01
C GLY A 15 -10.38 3.96 -0.39
N ILE A 16 -11.26 4.31 0.55
CA ILE A 16 -12.31 5.31 0.34
C ILE A 16 -11.73 6.73 0.46
N GLU A 17 -10.94 6.99 1.49
CA GLU A 17 -10.42 8.34 1.79
C GLU A 17 -9.42 8.83 0.73
N GLU A 18 -8.45 8.00 0.37
CA GLU A 18 -7.39 8.36 -0.60
C GLU A 18 -7.80 8.09 -2.05
N MET A 19 -8.55 7.00 -2.31
CA MET A 19 -8.86 6.59 -3.68
C MET A 19 -10.31 6.74 -4.12
N GLY A 20 -11.25 6.91 -3.20
CA GLY A 20 -12.68 6.89 -3.52
C GLY A 20 -13.17 5.52 -3.99
N ASN A 21 -12.50 4.43 -3.60
CA ASN A 21 -12.80 3.08 -4.06
C ASN A 21 -13.12 2.13 -2.90
N LEU A 22 -14.02 1.18 -3.18
CA LEU A 22 -14.21 0.02 -2.32
C LEU A 22 -13.16 -1.03 -2.67
N LEU A 23 -12.52 -1.60 -1.65
CA LEU A 23 -11.51 -2.64 -1.81
C LEU A 23 -12.02 -3.99 -1.31
N GLU A 24 -11.59 -5.07 -1.98
CA GLU A 24 -11.61 -6.42 -1.44
C GLU A 24 -10.18 -6.80 -1.06
N ILE A 25 -9.93 -7.05 0.23
CA ILE A 25 -8.58 -7.32 0.74
C ILE A 25 -8.27 -8.81 0.55
N GLY A 26 -7.19 -9.08 -0.16
CA GLY A 26 -6.73 -10.42 -0.50
C GLY A 26 -5.57 -10.91 0.36
N GLU A 27 -4.69 -11.69 -0.25
CA GLU A 27 -3.63 -12.39 0.47
C GLU A 27 -2.60 -11.42 1.09
N TRP A 28 -2.07 -11.83 2.24
CA TRP A 28 -1.03 -11.10 2.94
C TRP A 28 0.33 -11.33 2.30
N ILE A 29 0.97 -10.25 1.84
CA ILE A 29 2.29 -10.28 1.22
C ILE A 29 3.38 -10.37 2.29
N GLY A 30 3.26 -9.57 3.35
CA GLY A 30 4.28 -9.54 4.39
C GLY A 30 4.29 -8.28 5.25
N LYS A 31 5.27 -8.23 6.15
CA LYS A 31 5.59 -7.05 6.96
C LYS A 31 7.03 -6.62 6.69
N ALA A 32 7.23 -5.32 6.52
CA ALA A 32 8.56 -4.73 6.47
C ALA A 32 8.59 -3.41 7.22
N GLN A 33 9.79 -3.00 7.62
CA GLN A 33 10.00 -1.78 8.39
C GLN A 33 11.25 -1.05 7.91
N ARG A 34 11.27 0.28 8.05
CA ARG A 34 12.39 1.15 7.72
C ARG A 34 12.52 2.26 8.74
N TYR A 35 13.73 2.46 9.24
CA TYR A 35 14.08 3.69 9.95
C TYR A 35 14.35 4.81 8.93
N PHE A 36 13.74 5.97 9.15
CA PHE A 36 13.98 7.15 8.31
C PHE A 36 13.87 8.42 9.13
N TYR A 37 14.49 9.49 8.64
CA TYR A 37 14.38 10.83 9.22
C TYR A 37 13.31 11.61 8.45
N SER A 38 12.33 12.18 9.15
CA SER A 38 11.36 13.11 8.59
C SER A 38 11.91 14.53 8.69
N GLU A 39 12.19 15.17 7.55
CA GLU A 39 12.59 16.58 7.54
C GLU A 39 11.44 17.49 7.99
N LYS A 40 10.19 17.11 7.68
CA LYS A 40 8.98 17.86 8.04
C LYS A 40 8.84 18.00 9.55
N ASP A 41 9.07 16.92 10.27
CA ASP A 41 8.86 16.86 11.73
C ASP A 41 10.17 16.98 12.50
N SER A 42 11.30 17.00 11.78
CA SER A 42 12.66 17.01 12.34
C SER A 42 12.95 15.84 13.30
N GLU A 43 12.36 14.67 13.03
CA GLU A 43 12.36 13.51 13.93
C GLU A 43 12.68 12.20 13.19
N TYR A 44 13.24 11.22 13.92
CA TYR A 44 13.45 9.86 13.41
C TYR A 44 12.23 8.97 13.65
N TYR A 45 11.73 8.36 12.59
CA TYR A 45 10.61 7.42 12.63
C TYR A 45 11.05 6.00 12.27
N LEU A 46 10.33 5.03 12.84
CA LEU A 46 10.28 3.66 12.36
C LEU A 46 8.97 3.47 11.59
N GLY A 47 9.03 3.53 10.26
CA GLY A 47 7.90 3.18 9.42
C GLY A 47 7.76 1.66 9.36
N ALA A 48 6.64 1.12 9.84
CA ALA A 48 6.32 -0.30 9.76
C ALA A 48 5.04 -0.50 8.94
N GLY A 49 5.12 -1.32 7.89
CA GLY A 49 4.00 -1.60 6.99
C GLY A 49 3.63 -3.07 6.99
N HIS A 50 2.33 -3.35 6.99
CA HIS A 50 1.75 -4.65 6.66
C HIS A 50 1.13 -4.55 5.27
N PHE A 51 1.54 -5.43 4.36
CA PHE A 51 1.22 -5.34 2.94
C PHE A 51 0.33 -6.50 2.51
N TYR A 52 -0.65 -6.19 1.66
CA TYR A 52 -1.69 -7.12 1.20
C TYR A 52 -1.93 -6.91 -0.30
N PHE A 53 -2.37 -7.95 -0.98
CA PHE A 53 -3.08 -7.78 -2.24
C PHE A 53 -4.46 -7.21 -1.99
N ALA A 54 -4.96 -6.43 -2.94
CA ALA A 54 -6.33 -5.94 -2.90
C ALA A 54 -6.85 -5.77 -4.33
N GLU A 55 -8.16 -5.95 -4.49
CA GLU A 55 -8.87 -5.66 -5.73
C GLU A 55 -9.79 -4.45 -5.54
N ILE A 56 -9.97 -3.67 -6.61
CA ILE A 56 -10.98 -2.62 -6.62
C ILE A 56 -12.34 -3.27 -6.87
N ALA A 57 -13.14 -3.36 -5.82
CA ALA A 57 -14.45 -4.00 -5.81
C ALA A 57 -15.57 -3.02 -6.21
N GLY A 58 -15.31 -1.71 -6.18
CA GLY A 58 -16.32 -0.72 -6.57
C GLY A 58 -15.89 0.74 -6.42
N ASP A 59 -16.83 1.61 -6.74
CA ASP A 59 -16.72 3.06 -6.63
C ASP A 59 -17.44 3.54 -5.38
N ALA A 60 -16.77 4.38 -4.58
CA ALA A 60 -17.31 5.01 -3.37
C ALA A 60 -17.51 6.52 -3.53
N GLY A 61 -17.29 7.06 -4.74
CA GLY A 61 -17.31 8.50 -5.04
C GLY A 61 -15.92 9.13 -5.08
N ASP A 62 -15.88 10.45 -4.92
CA ASP A 62 -14.62 11.19 -4.94
C ASP A 62 -13.80 10.94 -3.67
N PRO A 63 -12.45 10.86 -3.76
CA PRO A 63 -11.57 10.82 -2.60
C PRO A 63 -11.82 11.97 -1.64
N VAL A 64 -11.82 11.67 -0.35
CA VAL A 64 -11.91 12.69 0.70
C VAL A 64 -10.58 13.45 0.82
N GLU A 65 -9.46 12.74 0.63
CA GLU A 65 -8.10 13.25 0.72
C GLU A 65 -7.48 13.41 -0.68
N ALA A 66 -7.81 14.51 -1.36
CA ALA A 66 -7.39 14.75 -2.75
C ALA A 66 -6.07 15.55 -2.89
N ASP A 67 -5.14 15.43 -1.94
CA ASP A 67 -3.86 16.15 -1.96
C ASP A 67 -2.76 15.45 -2.80
N HIS A 68 -3.10 14.32 -3.42
CA HIS A 68 -2.21 13.49 -4.22
C HIS A 68 -2.83 13.10 -5.58
N GLN A 69 -2.05 12.41 -6.42
CA GLN A 69 -2.50 11.91 -7.73
C GLN A 69 -2.34 10.40 -7.81
N LEU A 70 -3.42 9.71 -8.18
CA LEU A 70 -3.39 8.28 -8.45
C LEU A 70 -2.83 8.00 -9.85
N ARG A 71 -1.96 6.99 -9.93
CA ARG A 71 -1.36 6.56 -11.20
C ARG A 71 -1.24 5.04 -11.22
N TRP A 72 -1.80 4.44 -12.26
CA TRP A 72 -1.53 3.06 -12.61
C TRP A 72 -0.19 2.97 -13.32
N VAL A 73 0.72 2.15 -12.80
CA VAL A 73 2.08 2.00 -13.29
C VAL A 73 2.40 0.51 -13.39
N GLU A 74 3.16 0.13 -14.40
CA GLU A 74 3.68 -1.23 -14.54
C GLU A 74 4.53 -1.58 -13.29
N PRO A 75 4.36 -2.79 -12.69
CA PRO A 75 5.00 -3.12 -11.43
C PRO A 75 6.52 -2.97 -11.41
N GLY A 76 7.23 -3.43 -12.44
CA GLY A 76 8.68 -3.31 -12.56
C GLY A 76 9.18 -1.86 -12.57
N ALA A 77 8.43 -0.94 -13.19
CA ALA A 77 8.67 0.50 -13.12
C ALA A 77 8.35 1.08 -11.73
N ALA A 78 7.21 0.68 -11.14
CA ALA A 78 6.74 1.19 -9.85
C ALA A 78 7.73 0.90 -8.69
N VAL A 79 8.41 -0.25 -8.72
CA VAL A 79 9.47 -0.61 -7.75
C VAL A 79 10.53 0.49 -7.61
N LYS A 80 10.84 1.20 -8.71
CA LYS A 80 11.86 2.27 -8.76
C LYS A 80 11.30 3.65 -8.40
N MET A 81 9.99 3.80 -8.33
CA MET A 81 9.30 5.08 -8.07
C MET A 81 8.95 5.25 -6.58
N LEU A 82 8.82 4.15 -5.84
CA LEU A 82 8.48 4.17 -4.42
C LEU A 82 9.60 4.80 -3.60
N PHE A 83 9.23 5.78 -2.77
CA PHE A 83 10.18 6.52 -1.93
C PHE A 83 10.68 5.69 -0.73
N HIS A 84 9.82 4.82 -0.19
CA HIS A 84 10.20 3.97 0.92
C HIS A 84 10.60 2.57 0.48
N GLU A 85 11.85 2.18 0.78
CA GLU A 85 12.42 0.88 0.40
C GLU A 85 11.58 -0.33 0.85
N HIS A 86 10.90 -0.22 2.01
CA HIS A 86 10.04 -1.29 2.50
C HIS A 86 8.76 -1.48 1.66
N GLN A 87 8.30 -0.45 0.94
CA GLN A 87 7.23 -0.55 -0.07
C GLN A 87 7.75 -1.23 -1.34
N SER A 88 8.94 -0.83 -1.83
CA SER A 88 9.59 -1.49 -2.98
C SER A 88 9.81 -2.98 -2.72
N TRP A 89 10.23 -3.35 -1.50
CA TRP A 89 10.36 -4.74 -1.07
C TRP A 89 9.03 -5.49 -1.16
N ALA A 90 7.93 -4.88 -0.70
CA ALA A 90 6.62 -5.52 -0.73
C ALA A 90 6.16 -5.79 -2.17
N LEU A 91 6.35 -4.83 -3.07
CA LEU A 91 5.99 -4.99 -4.48
C LEU A 91 6.87 -6.05 -5.19
N GLN A 92 8.18 -6.07 -4.91
CA GLN A 92 9.07 -7.12 -5.42
C GLN A 92 8.65 -8.51 -4.92
N LYS A 93 8.31 -8.62 -3.63
CA LYS A 93 7.84 -9.88 -3.05
C LYS A 93 6.53 -10.33 -3.69
N ALA A 94 5.59 -9.41 -3.87
CA ALA A 94 4.33 -9.65 -4.57
C ALA A 94 4.54 -10.19 -5.99
N LEU A 95 5.48 -9.61 -6.75
CA LEU A 95 5.80 -10.06 -8.10
C LEU A 95 6.37 -11.49 -8.14
N CYS A 96 7.19 -11.87 -7.16
CA CYS A 96 7.65 -13.25 -7.05
C CYS A 96 6.48 -14.21 -6.78
N LEU A 97 5.56 -13.84 -5.89
CA LEU A 97 4.39 -14.67 -5.56
C LEU A 97 3.44 -14.84 -6.76
N PHE A 98 3.25 -13.80 -7.59
CA PHE A 98 2.47 -13.92 -8.83
C PHE A 98 3.14 -14.81 -9.88
N GLY A 99 4.47 -14.70 -10.05
CA GLY A 99 5.21 -15.52 -11.01
C GLY A 99 5.19 -17.02 -10.67
N GLU A 100 5.05 -17.37 -9.40
CA GLU A 100 4.90 -18.77 -8.95
C GLU A 100 3.49 -19.34 -9.23
N ASN A 101 2.47 -18.49 -9.37
CA ASN A 101 1.07 -18.90 -9.57
C ASN A 101 0.67 -19.10 -11.06
N GLU A 102 1.49 -18.70 -12.03
CA GLU A 102 1.25 -18.93 -13.48
C GLU A 102 1.82 -20.26 -14.01
N GLU A 103 2.55 -21.05 -13.21
CA GLU A 103 3.14 -22.35 -13.62
C GLU A 103 2.27 -23.60 -13.32
N ILE A 104 0.93 -23.49 -13.24
CA ILE A 104 0.02 -24.64 -13.03
C ILE A 104 -0.97 -24.84 -14.18
#